data_AF-A0A0H4VK51-F1
#
_entry.id   AF-A0A0H4VK51-F1
#
_cell.length_a   1.000
_cell.length_b   1.000
_cell.length_c   1.000
_cell.angle_alpha   90.00
_cell.angle_beta   90.00
_cell.angle_gamma   90.00
#
_symmetry.space_group_name_H-M   'P 1'
#
loop_
_entity.id
_entity.type
_entity.pdbx_description
1 polymer ?
#
loop_
_entity_poly.entity_id
_entity_poly.type
_entity_poly.pdbx_seq_one_letter_code
_entity_poly.pdbx_strand_id
1 'polypeptide(L)'
;MIRFASCLLFTVFLTFFSISVKAQNTANLYYIIKKEKVEDGSLKLVYRDQNDSVRPIQMCYPRLKAEGLYVEDGVPVFHFRRIPSTEFDAVPDCISNSTPLGRFEIDLRKRKIGDTHKIAKLPFRAINWNASLTLYKIRPGQNGNPVFAVSDPASMLVSVIYGYTFGFSKIDHESITNYYTTIGPFVGITSASLTSETVTNPQLLAKDQSNVAYSYGLSAVLGRNNFGFSLSFGFDASIGKNSSLWIYQHKPWFGIGVSAGLGMF
;
A
#
# COMPACT_ATOMS: atom_id res chain seq x y z
N MET A 1 -30.18 -10.31 21.96
CA MET A 1 -28.83 -9.72 21.84
C MET A 1 -28.16 -9.93 20.47
N ILE A 2 -28.43 -11.03 19.74
CA ILE A 2 -27.79 -11.34 18.45
C ILE A 2 -28.16 -10.39 17.29
N ARG A 3 -29.36 -9.79 17.29
CA ARG A 3 -29.82 -8.89 16.21
C ARG A 3 -29.09 -7.53 16.16
N PHE A 4 -28.55 -7.06 17.29
CA PHE A 4 -27.85 -5.77 17.35
C PHE A 4 -26.43 -5.84 16.76
N ALA A 5 -25.74 -6.98 16.92
CA ALA A 5 -24.39 -7.17 16.40
C ALA A 5 -24.35 -7.18 14.86
N SER A 6 -25.36 -7.75 14.21
CA SER A 6 -25.43 -7.85 12.75
C SER A 6 -25.61 -6.48 12.07
N CYS A 7 -26.41 -5.60 12.66
CA CYS A 7 -26.64 -4.25 12.12
C CYS A 7 -25.41 -3.35 12.24
N LEU A 8 -24.66 -3.46 13.35
CA LEU A 8 -23.42 -2.71 13.54
C LEU A 8 -22.34 -3.15 12.53
N LEU A 9 -22.20 -4.47 12.31
CA LEU A 9 -21.23 -5.02 11.36
C LEU A 9 -21.52 -4.56 9.92
N PHE A 10 -22.79 -4.55 9.53
CA PHE A 10 -23.22 -4.09 8.20
C PHE A 10 -22.97 -2.60 8.00
N THR A 11 -23.22 -1.78 9.02
CA THR A 11 -22.99 -0.33 8.95
C THR A 11 -21.51 0.01 8.86
N VAL A 12 -20.67 -0.70 9.64
CA VAL A 12 -19.20 -0.59 9.59
C VAL A 12 -18.68 -1.03 8.22
N PHE A 13 -19.20 -2.14 7.68
CA PHE A 13 -18.84 -2.60 6.33
C PHE A 13 -19.19 -1.55 5.25
N LEU A 14 -20.38 -0.95 5.31
CA LEU A 14 -20.81 0.12 4.40
C LEU A 14 -19.96 1.39 4.53
N THR A 15 -19.53 1.75 5.74
CA THR A 15 -18.62 2.89 5.92
C THR A 15 -17.22 2.60 5.37
N PHE A 16 -16.67 1.40 5.62
CA PHE A 16 -15.39 0.99 5.00
C PHE A 16 -15.49 0.92 3.47
N PHE A 17 -16.61 0.47 2.92
CA PHE A 17 -16.86 0.43 1.49
C PHE A 17 -17.01 1.84 0.88
N SER A 18 -17.65 2.76 1.60
CA SER A 18 -17.78 4.16 1.16
C SER A 18 -16.43 4.88 1.19
N ILE A 19 -15.59 4.58 2.19
CA ILE A 19 -14.23 5.10 2.28
C ILE A 19 -13.36 4.51 1.17
N SER A 20 -13.49 3.22 0.82
CA SER A 20 -12.67 2.62 -0.25
C SER A 20 -12.94 3.24 -1.63
N VAL A 21 -14.17 3.62 -1.94
CA VAL A 21 -14.53 4.28 -3.21
C VAL A 21 -13.94 5.71 -3.29
N LYS A 22 -13.83 6.43 -2.17
CA LYS A 22 -13.16 7.76 -2.12
C LYS A 22 -11.66 7.68 -1.80
N ALA A 23 -11.15 6.54 -1.35
CA ALA A 23 -9.74 6.29 -1.03
C ALA A 23 -8.91 5.87 -2.26
N GLN A 24 -9.48 5.91 -3.46
CA GLN A 24 -8.74 6.03 -4.73
C GLN A 24 -7.99 7.38 -4.81
N ASN A 25 -7.35 7.79 -3.72
CA ASN A 25 -6.66 9.05 -3.57
C ASN A 25 -5.27 8.92 -4.22
N THR A 26 -5.28 8.77 -5.55
CA THR A 26 -4.09 8.84 -6.41
C THR A 26 -3.32 10.15 -6.24
N ALA A 27 -3.93 11.18 -5.62
CA ALA A 27 -3.31 12.49 -5.34
C ALA A 27 -2.03 12.43 -4.49
N ASN A 28 -1.76 11.30 -3.83
CA ASN A 28 -0.52 11.09 -3.06
C ASN A 28 0.48 10.15 -3.74
N LEU A 29 0.11 9.46 -4.83
CA LEU A 29 1.03 8.64 -5.60
C LEU A 29 1.70 9.49 -6.66
N TYR A 30 3.03 9.61 -6.58
CA TYR A 30 3.80 10.30 -7.59
C TYR A 30 5.08 9.55 -7.94
N TYR A 31 5.41 9.61 -9.22
CA TYR A 31 6.65 9.14 -9.82
C TYR A 31 7.69 10.24 -9.77
N ILE A 32 8.94 9.85 -9.53
CA ILE A 32 10.07 10.77 -9.58
C ILE A 32 10.82 10.51 -10.88
N ILE A 33 10.69 11.44 -11.81
CA ILE A 33 11.47 11.47 -13.04
C ILE A 33 12.73 12.27 -12.75
N LYS A 34 13.90 11.74 -13.11
CA LYS A 34 15.20 12.41 -12.95
C LYS A 34 15.70 12.91 -14.29
N LYS A 35 16.22 14.13 -14.34
CA LYS A 35 16.73 14.77 -15.57
C LYS A 35 17.80 13.92 -16.24
N GLU A 36 18.76 13.46 -15.45
CA GLU A 36 19.84 12.55 -15.86
C GLU A 36 19.33 11.34 -16.65
N LYS A 37 18.18 10.75 -16.25
CA LYS A 37 17.59 9.59 -16.93
C LYS A 37 16.95 9.93 -18.27
N VAL A 38 16.52 11.18 -18.45
CA VAL A 38 16.00 11.67 -19.72
C VAL A 38 17.14 12.02 -20.66
N GLU A 39 18.18 12.68 -20.14
CA GLU A 39 19.36 13.10 -20.91
C GLU A 39 20.26 11.93 -21.33
N ASP A 40 20.43 10.91 -20.48
CA ASP A 40 21.18 9.69 -20.82
C ASP A 40 20.43 8.75 -21.79
N GLY A 41 19.19 9.08 -22.13
CA GLY A 41 18.34 8.30 -23.04
C GLY A 41 17.74 7.01 -22.45
N SER A 42 17.97 6.72 -21.16
CA SER A 42 17.39 5.56 -20.48
C SER A 42 15.88 5.69 -20.28
N LEU A 43 15.37 6.92 -20.22
CA LEU A 43 13.95 7.25 -20.21
C LEU A 43 13.65 8.27 -21.32
N LYS A 44 13.13 7.79 -22.45
CA LYS A 44 12.73 8.67 -23.54
C LYS A 44 11.31 9.19 -23.32
N LEU A 45 11.19 10.49 -23.07
CA LEU A 45 9.91 11.18 -22.94
C LEU A 45 9.52 11.84 -24.26
N VAL A 46 8.23 11.75 -24.62
CA VAL A 46 7.64 12.40 -25.79
C VAL A 46 6.44 13.18 -25.30
N TYR A 47 6.39 14.48 -25.60
CA TYR A 47 5.22 15.29 -25.28
C TYR A 47 4.37 15.52 -26.52
N ARG A 48 3.07 15.35 -26.33
CA ARG A 48 2.05 15.64 -27.32
C ARG A 48 1.12 16.70 -26.78
N ASP A 49 0.90 17.73 -27.58
CA ASP A 49 -0.10 18.73 -27.27
C ASP A 49 -1.53 18.21 -27.50
N GLN A 50 -2.52 19.07 -27.27
CA GLN A 50 -3.93 18.74 -27.46
C GLN A 50 -4.31 18.37 -28.90
N ASN A 51 -3.47 18.71 -29.88
CA ASN A 51 -3.65 18.36 -31.30
C ASN A 51 -2.85 17.11 -31.69
N ASP A 52 -2.39 16.33 -30.71
CA ASP A 52 -1.53 15.15 -30.87
C ASP A 52 -0.17 15.43 -31.55
N SER A 53 0.20 16.71 -31.67
CA SER A 53 1.44 17.13 -32.31
C SER A 53 2.60 16.96 -31.34
N VAL A 54 3.65 16.27 -31.79
CA VAL A 54 4.86 16.06 -31.00
C VAL A 54 5.65 17.37 -30.94
N ARG A 55 5.87 17.89 -29.73
CA ARG A 55 6.74 19.07 -29.54
C ARG A 55 8.07 18.68 -28.89
N PRO A 56 9.18 19.30 -29.30
CA PRO A 56 10.42 19.18 -28.56
C PRO A 56 10.20 19.80 -27.18
N ILE A 57 10.48 19.03 -26.14
CA ILE A 57 10.50 19.55 -24.78
C ILE A 57 11.72 19.00 -24.06
N GLN A 58 12.22 19.76 -23.11
CA GLN A 58 13.37 19.42 -22.29
C GLN A 58 13.04 19.59 -20.81
N MET A 59 13.60 18.71 -20.01
CA MET A 59 13.47 18.76 -18.56
C MET A 59 14.53 19.69 -17.99
N CYS A 60 14.15 20.90 -17.54
CA CYS A 60 15.12 21.82 -16.94
C CYS A 60 15.37 21.54 -15.46
N TYR A 61 14.32 21.16 -14.73
CA TYR A 61 14.43 20.77 -13.32
C TYR A 61 15.22 19.47 -13.16
N PRO A 62 16.02 19.30 -12.09
CA PRO A 62 16.74 18.04 -11.84
C PRO A 62 15.80 16.86 -11.57
N ARG A 63 14.60 17.14 -11.03
CA ARG A 63 13.57 16.14 -10.70
C ARG A 63 12.18 16.70 -10.98
N LEU A 64 11.31 15.89 -11.59
CA LEU A 64 9.90 16.19 -11.79
C LEU A 64 9.04 15.14 -11.09
N LYS A 65 7.89 15.59 -10.56
CA LYS A 65 6.86 14.71 -9.98
C LYS A 65 5.76 14.49 -11.00
N ALA A 66 5.61 13.25 -11.43
CA ALA A 66 4.53 12.83 -12.32
C ALA A 66 3.47 12.06 -11.53
N GLU A 67 2.21 12.22 -11.91
CA GLU A 67 1.01 11.59 -11.34
C GLU A 67 0.25 10.88 -12.47
N GLY A 68 -0.61 9.92 -12.10
CA GLY A 68 -1.49 9.25 -13.06
C GLY A 68 -0.75 8.56 -14.20
N LEU A 69 0.12 7.60 -13.88
CA LEU A 69 0.72 6.73 -14.89
C LEU A 69 -0.29 5.66 -15.29
N TYR A 70 -0.74 5.67 -16.55
CA TYR A 70 -1.64 4.68 -17.12
C TYR A 70 -1.26 4.37 -18.57
N VAL A 71 -1.89 3.37 -19.18
CA VAL A 71 -1.66 3.02 -20.60
C VAL A 71 -2.82 3.55 -21.43
N GLU A 72 -2.52 4.40 -22.40
CA GLU A 72 -3.47 4.96 -23.36
C GLU A 72 -3.04 4.51 -24.76
N ASP A 73 -3.91 3.77 -25.47
CA ASP A 73 -3.61 3.22 -26.80
C ASP A 73 -2.29 2.42 -26.88
N GLY A 74 -1.96 1.68 -25.81
CA GLY A 74 -0.72 0.90 -25.71
C GLY A 74 0.54 1.73 -25.40
N VAL A 75 0.39 3.01 -25.08
CA VAL A 75 1.49 3.91 -24.71
C VAL A 75 1.36 4.28 -23.24
N PRO A 76 2.42 4.12 -22.43
CA PRO A 76 2.41 4.62 -21.05
C PRO A 76 2.43 6.14 -21.05
N VAL A 77 1.40 6.74 -20.44
CA VAL A 77 1.19 8.18 -20.30
C VAL A 77 1.20 8.56 -18.83
N PHE A 78 1.78 9.70 -18.50
CA PHE A 78 1.62 10.33 -17.20
C PHE A 78 1.34 11.83 -17.33
N HIS A 79 0.83 12.42 -16.25
CA HIS A 79 0.61 13.86 -16.12
C HIS A 79 1.61 14.43 -15.11
N PHE A 80 2.21 15.58 -15.38
CA PHE A 80 3.01 16.24 -14.35
C PHE A 80 2.11 16.93 -13.34
N ARG A 81 2.41 16.75 -12.04
CA ARG A 81 1.80 17.60 -11.00
C ARG A 81 2.17 19.05 -11.31
N ARG A 82 1.25 19.99 -11.05
CA ARG A 82 1.50 21.43 -11.21
C ARG A 82 2.88 21.80 -10.66
N ILE A 83 3.76 22.27 -11.53
CA ILE A 83 5.12 22.69 -11.19
C ILE A 83 4.99 24.06 -10.51
N PRO A 84 5.30 24.20 -9.22
CA PRO A 84 4.97 25.42 -8.46
C PRO A 84 5.95 26.57 -8.70
N SER A 85 6.95 26.41 -9.57
CA SER A 85 8.00 27.40 -9.82
C SER A 85 7.92 27.96 -11.23
N THR A 86 8.13 29.28 -11.32
CA THR A 86 8.15 30.07 -12.56
C THR A 86 9.55 30.27 -13.12
N GLU A 87 10.58 29.73 -12.46
CA GLU A 87 12.00 29.92 -12.78
C GLU A 87 12.34 29.63 -14.25
N PHE A 88 11.68 28.63 -14.84
CA PHE A 88 11.92 28.21 -16.22
C PHE A 88 10.76 28.54 -17.17
N ASP A 89 9.80 29.38 -16.78
CA ASP A 89 8.65 29.72 -17.63
C ASP A 89 9.05 30.50 -18.89
N ALA A 90 10.18 31.22 -18.83
CA ALA A 90 10.74 31.98 -19.95
C ALA A 90 11.73 31.17 -20.82
N VAL A 91 12.11 29.96 -20.40
CA VAL A 91 13.05 29.12 -21.14
C VAL A 91 12.27 28.34 -22.21
N PRO A 92 12.59 28.49 -23.50
CA PRO A 92 11.88 27.78 -24.56
C PRO A 92 12.00 26.27 -24.40
N ASP A 93 10.92 25.57 -24.76
CA ASP A 93 10.78 24.11 -24.72
C ASP A 93 10.98 23.48 -23.32
N CYS A 94 11.04 24.27 -22.27
CA CYS A 94 11.20 23.76 -20.92
C CYS A 94 9.87 23.24 -20.34
N ILE A 95 9.92 22.08 -19.68
CA ILE A 95 8.80 21.63 -18.84
C ILE A 95 8.72 22.54 -17.60
N SER A 96 7.68 23.36 -17.55
CA SER A 96 7.50 24.45 -16.59
C SER A 96 6.01 24.63 -16.23
N ASN A 97 5.67 25.69 -15.48
CA ASN A 97 4.27 26.00 -15.15
C ASN A 97 3.51 26.60 -16.35
N SER A 98 4.23 27.12 -17.36
CA SER A 98 3.66 27.64 -18.61
C SER A 98 3.53 26.59 -19.72
N THR A 99 4.01 25.36 -19.52
CA THR A 99 3.83 24.28 -20.50
C THR A 99 2.35 24.05 -20.75
N PRO A 100 1.89 24.09 -22.03
CA PRO A 100 0.49 23.85 -22.35
C PRO A 100 0.01 22.50 -21.82
N LEU A 101 -1.31 22.37 -21.64
CA LEU A 101 -1.90 21.07 -21.35
C LEU A 101 -1.62 20.11 -22.51
N GLY A 102 -1.22 18.90 -22.16
CA GLY A 102 -0.87 17.83 -23.09
C GLY A 102 -0.58 16.55 -22.34
N ARG A 103 -0.05 15.54 -23.03
CA ARG A 103 0.28 14.26 -22.44
C ARG A 103 1.76 13.93 -22.62
N PHE A 104 2.35 13.32 -21.60
CA PHE A 104 3.75 12.89 -21.62
C PHE A 104 3.80 11.37 -21.75
N GLU A 105 4.29 10.92 -22.89
CA GLU A 105 4.42 9.52 -23.27
C GLU A 105 5.83 9.01 -22.94
N ILE A 106 5.92 7.76 -22.48
CA ILE A 106 7.19 7.02 -22.39
C ILE A 106 7.37 6.23 -23.68
N ASP A 107 8.36 6.61 -24.51
CA ASP A 107 8.60 5.95 -25.79
C ASP A 107 9.31 4.60 -25.61
N LEU A 108 8.50 3.55 -25.47
CA LEU A 108 8.94 2.15 -25.37
C LEU A 108 8.91 1.41 -26.71
N ARG A 109 8.67 2.11 -27.83
CA ARG A 109 8.52 1.48 -29.14
C ARG A 109 9.79 0.74 -29.56
N LYS A 110 9.58 -0.49 -30.06
CA LYS A 110 10.61 -1.28 -30.76
C LYS A 110 10.90 -0.61 -32.10
N ARG A 111 12.15 -0.49 -32.50
CA ARG A 111 12.52 0.08 -33.81
C ARG A 111 12.58 -1.00 -34.89
N LYS A 112 12.91 -2.23 -34.50
CA LYS A 112 13.02 -3.39 -35.38
C LYS A 112 12.38 -4.62 -34.74
N ILE A 113 11.87 -5.52 -35.58
CA ILE A 113 11.42 -6.85 -35.15
C ILE A 113 12.64 -7.61 -34.62
N GLY A 114 12.54 -8.15 -33.40
CA GLY A 114 13.66 -8.80 -32.70
C GLY A 114 14.40 -7.91 -31.69
N ASP A 115 14.12 -6.61 -31.63
CA ASP A 115 14.67 -5.74 -30.59
C ASP A 115 14.25 -6.22 -29.19
N THR A 116 15.22 -6.23 -28.26
CA THR A 116 14.97 -6.53 -26.85
C THR A 116 13.94 -5.56 -26.26
N HIS A 117 13.04 -6.05 -25.40
CA HIS A 117 12.06 -5.21 -24.72
C HIS A 117 12.76 -4.10 -23.94
N LYS A 118 12.44 -2.84 -24.28
CA LYS A 118 12.82 -1.70 -23.46
C LYS A 118 11.98 -1.69 -22.21
N ILE A 119 12.63 -1.55 -21.06
CA ILE A 119 11.99 -1.54 -19.76
C ILE A 119 12.36 -0.22 -19.09
N ALA A 120 11.36 0.63 -18.85
CA ALA A 120 11.55 1.81 -18.00
C ALA A 120 11.31 1.42 -16.54
N LYS A 121 12.17 1.92 -15.65
CA LYS A 121 12.01 1.77 -14.19
C LYS A 121 11.82 3.14 -13.57
N LEU A 122 10.60 3.43 -13.11
CA LEU A 122 10.28 4.70 -12.48
C LEU A 122 10.11 4.53 -10.97
N PRO A 123 10.95 5.17 -10.14
CA PRO A 123 10.73 5.16 -8.70
C PRO A 123 9.49 5.98 -8.36
N PHE A 124 8.70 5.48 -7.42
CA PHE A 124 7.50 6.18 -6.93
C PHE A 124 7.44 6.22 -5.41
N ARG A 125 6.63 7.15 -4.91
CA ARG A 125 6.31 7.32 -3.50
C ARG A 125 4.82 7.56 -3.37
N ALA A 126 4.23 7.01 -2.32
CA ALA A 126 2.83 7.21 -2.01
C ALA A 126 2.58 7.17 -0.50
N ILE A 127 1.44 7.69 -0.09
CA ILE A 127 0.82 7.35 1.20
C ILE A 127 -0.41 6.53 0.85
N ASN A 128 -0.48 5.29 1.35
CA ASN A 128 -1.53 4.36 0.96
C ASN A 128 -2.22 3.71 2.17
N TRP A 129 -3.40 3.16 1.88
CA TRP A 129 -4.15 2.30 2.79
C TRP A 129 -4.08 0.87 2.26
N ASN A 130 -3.90 -0.11 3.15
CA ASN A 130 -3.90 -1.52 2.79
C ASN A 130 -4.82 -2.28 3.74
N ALA A 131 -5.61 -3.20 3.21
CA ALA A 131 -6.26 -4.23 4.01
C ALA A 131 -5.27 -5.39 4.17
N SER A 132 -5.17 -5.97 5.36
CA SER A 132 -4.25 -7.07 5.64
C SER A 132 -4.91 -8.15 6.47
N LEU A 133 -4.67 -9.40 6.08
CA LEU A 133 -5.01 -10.61 6.80
C LEU A 133 -3.73 -11.20 7.38
N THR A 134 -3.54 -11.10 8.69
CA THR A 134 -2.43 -11.77 9.38
C THR A 134 -2.88 -13.19 9.72
N LEU A 135 -2.23 -14.17 9.09
CA LEU A 135 -2.59 -15.59 9.17
C LEU A 135 -1.87 -16.31 10.30
N TYR A 136 -0.64 -15.89 10.58
CA TYR A 136 0.20 -16.49 11.62
C TYR A 136 0.59 -15.42 12.62
N LYS A 137 0.39 -15.70 13.91
CA LYS A 137 0.89 -14.88 15.03
C LYS A 137 1.79 -15.70 15.93
N ILE A 138 3.01 -15.24 16.11
CA ILE A 138 4.02 -15.79 17.01
C ILE A 138 4.06 -14.90 18.25
N ARG A 139 3.76 -15.48 19.41
CA ARG A 139 3.78 -14.80 20.70
C ARG A 139 4.92 -15.33 21.56
N PRO A 140 5.76 -14.46 22.14
CA PRO A 140 6.76 -14.88 23.11
C PRO A 140 6.08 -15.62 24.27
N GLY A 141 6.72 -16.70 24.76
CA GLY A 141 6.23 -17.44 25.90
C GLY A 141 6.04 -16.55 27.14
N GLN A 142 5.01 -16.82 27.93
CA GLN A 142 4.67 -16.09 29.16
C GLN A 142 4.49 -17.12 30.29
N ASN A 143 4.91 -16.77 31.51
CA ASN A 143 4.68 -17.57 32.73
C ASN A 143 5.17 -19.03 32.65
N GLY A 144 6.32 -19.26 32.00
CA GLY A 144 6.88 -20.61 31.84
C GLY A 144 6.24 -21.42 30.71
N ASN A 145 5.19 -20.90 30.07
CA ASN A 145 4.64 -21.53 28.87
C ASN A 145 5.56 -21.25 27.66
N PRO A 146 5.69 -22.21 26.72
CA PRO A 146 6.56 -22.07 25.55
C PRO A 146 6.11 -20.95 24.60
N VAL A 147 6.88 -20.67 23.55
CA VAL A 147 6.47 -19.77 22.46
C VAL A 147 5.22 -20.35 21.79
N PHE A 148 4.15 -19.57 21.68
CA PHE A 148 2.93 -19.98 20.98
C PHE A 148 2.87 -19.35 19.60
N ALA A 149 3.00 -20.20 18.58
CA ALA A 149 2.57 -19.86 17.24
C ALA A 149 1.10 -20.26 17.10
N VAL A 150 0.23 -19.28 16.90
CA VAL A 150 -1.19 -19.53 16.65
C VAL A 150 -1.43 -19.35 15.15
N SER A 151 -1.88 -20.42 14.51
CA SER A 151 -2.33 -20.46 13.11
C SER A 151 -3.80 -20.84 12.98
N ASP A 152 -4.56 -20.75 14.08
CA ASP A 152 -5.98 -21.08 14.10
C ASP A 152 -6.74 -20.07 13.22
N PRO A 153 -7.53 -20.51 12.23
CA PRO A 153 -8.43 -19.64 11.46
C PRO A 153 -9.27 -18.71 12.33
N ALA A 154 -9.66 -19.14 13.55
CA ALA A 154 -10.42 -18.30 14.48
C ALA A 154 -9.60 -17.11 15.04
N SER A 155 -8.27 -17.19 14.99
CA SER A 155 -7.34 -16.17 15.49
C SER A 155 -6.78 -15.23 14.41
N MET A 156 -7.28 -15.34 13.17
CA MET A 156 -6.90 -14.45 12.08
C MET A 156 -7.14 -12.99 12.47
N LEU A 157 -6.19 -12.12 12.11
CA LEU A 157 -6.32 -10.68 12.31
C LEU A 157 -6.68 -10.02 10.99
N VAL A 158 -7.84 -9.38 10.96
CA VAL A 158 -8.25 -8.49 9.87
C VAL A 158 -7.86 -7.08 10.28
N SER A 159 -7.00 -6.44 9.50
CA SER A 159 -6.40 -5.15 9.84
C SER A 159 -6.38 -4.20 8.66
N VAL A 160 -6.31 -2.90 8.99
CA VAL A 160 -6.07 -1.82 8.06
C VAL A 160 -4.73 -1.19 8.41
N ILE A 161 -3.90 -0.99 7.39
CA ILE A 161 -2.56 -0.41 7.47
C ILE A 161 -2.62 0.95 6.78
N TYR A 162 -2.18 2.01 7.46
CA TYR A 162 -1.96 3.32 6.88
C TYR A 162 -0.46 3.60 6.88
N GLY A 163 0.15 3.75 5.70
CA GLY A 163 1.60 3.76 5.62
C GLY A 163 2.18 4.56 4.46
N TYR A 164 3.48 4.80 4.58
CA TYR A 164 4.28 5.37 3.52
C TYR A 164 4.80 4.24 2.62
N THR A 165 4.52 4.36 1.34
CA THR A 165 4.91 3.41 0.29
C THR A 165 6.02 3.99 -0.55
N PHE A 166 7.03 3.19 -0.82
CA PHE A 166 8.07 3.51 -1.79
C PHE A 166 8.38 2.28 -2.63
N GLY A 167 8.75 2.51 -3.88
CA GLY A 167 8.89 1.42 -4.82
C GLY A 167 9.38 1.87 -6.19
N PHE A 168 9.26 0.97 -7.15
CA PHE A 168 9.49 1.26 -8.55
C PHE A 168 8.46 0.57 -9.42
N SER A 169 8.08 1.24 -10.50
CA SER A 169 7.23 0.68 -11.54
C SER A 169 8.10 0.26 -12.70
N LYS A 170 8.01 -1.02 -13.03
CA LYS A 170 8.56 -1.61 -14.24
C LYS A 170 7.53 -1.44 -15.35
N ILE A 171 7.87 -0.63 -16.34
CA ILE A 171 6.99 -0.29 -17.45
C ILE A 171 7.57 -0.93 -18.70
N ASP A 172 6.77 -1.76 -19.35
CA ASP A 172 7.00 -2.26 -20.69
C ASP A 172 5.81 -1.86 -21.59
N HIS A 173 5.85 -2.26 -22.86
CA HIS A 173 4.79 -1.94 -23.83
C HIS A 173 3.44 -2.66 -23.57
N GLU A 174 3.40 -3.67 -22.70
CA GLU A 174 2.23 -4.51 -22.48
C GLU A 174 1.63 -4.31 -21.08
N SER A 175 2.45 -3.90 -20.11
CA SER A 175 2.09 -3.89 -18.70
C SER A 175 2.90 -2.89 -17.88
N ILE A 176 2.25 -2.42 -16.81
CA ILE A 176 2.89 -1.69 -15.73
C ILE A 176 2.88 -2.60 -14.52
N THR A 177 4.06 -3.03 -14.05
CA THR A 177 4.21 -3.82 -12.84
C THR A 177 4.85 -2.99 -11.73
N ASN A 178 4.14 -2.82 -10.62
CA ASN A 178 4.63 -2.06 -9.47
C ASN A 178 5.28 -3.01 -8.46
N TYR A 179 6.47 -2.66 -7.96
CA TYR A 179 7.12 -3.33 -6.83
C TYR A 179 7.28 -2.32 -5.71
N TYR A 180 6.82 -2.66 -4.51
CA TYR A 180 6.76 -1.69 -3.43
C TYR A 180 7.01 -2.28 -2.05
N THR A 181 7.38 -1.37 -1.16
CA THR A 181 7.40 -1.59 0.27
C THR A 181 6.56 -0.50 0.93
N THR A 182 5.59 -0.90 1.74
CA THR A 182 4.82 0.01 2.59
C THR A 182 5.21 -0.21 4.03
N ILE A 183 5.46 0.85 4.78
CA ILE A 183 5.71 0.79 6.23
C ILE A 183 4.72 1.73 6.91
N GLY A 184 4.02 1.26 7.93
CA GLY A 184 3.10 2.11 8.67
C GLY A 184 2.42 1.44 9.85
N PRO A 185 1.72 2.22 10.68
CA PRO A 185 0.86 1.68 11.72
C PRO A 185 -0.28 0.85 11.15
N PHE A 186 -0.73 -0.13 11.92
CA PHE A 186 -1.95 -0.88 11.65
C PHE A 186 -2.85 -0.91 12.88
N VAL A 187 -4.14 -1.07 12.60
CA VAL A 187 -5.17 -1.39 13.58
C VAL A 187 -6.09 -2.47 13.01
N GLY A 188 -6.58 -3.37 13.84
CA GLY A 188 -7.43 -4.46 13.39
C GLY A 188 -8.14 -5.19 14.51
N ILE A 189 -8.91 -6.20 14.12
CA ILE A 189 -9.70 -7.04 15.00
C ILE A 189 -9.27 -8.50 14.83
N THR A 190 -9.28 -9.23 15.94
CA THR A 190 -8.87 -10.62 16.04
C THR A 190 -9.64 -11.29 17.16
N SER A 191 -9.41 -12.59 17.37
CA SER A 191 -9.99 -13.33 18.48
C SER A 191 -8.93 -13.65 19.53
N ALA A 192 -9.29 -13.52 20.80
CA ALA A 192 -8.52 -13.97 21.95
C ALA A 192 -9.17 -15.24 22.51
N SER A 193 -8.47 -16.36 22.39
CA SER A 193 -8.88 -17.62 23.03
C SER A 193 -8.44 -17.63 24.49
N LEU A 194 -9.40 -17.74 25.41
CA LEU A 194 -9.20 -17.89 26.84
C LEU A 194 -9.49 -19.35 27.20
N THR A 195 -8.42 -20.12 27.39
CA THR A 195 -8.43 -21.52 27.84
C THR A 195 -7.57 -21.64 29.09
N SER A 196 -7.58 -22.81 29.73
CA SER A 196 -6.71 -23.10 30.88
C SER A 196 -5.21 -22.84 30.63
N GLU A 197 -4.75 -22.91 29.38
CA GLU A 197 -3.35 -22.68 29.00
C GLU A 197 -3.03 -21.20 28.70
N THR A 198 -4.05 -20.41 28.37
CA THR A 198 -3.89 -19.01 27.93
C THR A 198 -4.37 -17.99 28.97
N VAL A 199 -4.67 -18.44 30.19
CA VAL A 199 -5.05 -17.57 31.32
C VAL A 199 -4.08 -17.68 32.49
N THR A 200 -3.94 -16.60 33.27
CA THR A 200 -3.06 -16.56 34.45
C THR A 200 -3.57 -17.41 35.61
N ASN A 201 -4.88 -17.57 35.74
CA ASN A 201 -5.52 -18.35 36.80
C ASN A 201 -6.69 -19.15 36.21
N PRO A 202 -6.49 -20.44 35.89
CA PRO A 202 -7.50 -21.28 35.28
C PRO A 202 -8.72 -21.52 36.15
N GLN A 203 -8.61 -21.46 37.48
CA GLN A 203 -9.74 -21.71 38.38
C GLN A 203 -10.80 -20.60 38.32
N LEU A 204 -10.40 -19.38 37.94
CA LEU A 204 -11.32 -18.25 37.73
C LEU A 204 -12.08 -18.34 36.39
N LEU A 205 -11.69 -19.27 35.52
CA LEU A 205 -12.34 -19.49 34.23
C LEU A 205 -13.37 -20.61 34.34
N ALA A 206 -14.66 -20.23 34.42
CA ALA A 206 -15.75 -21.21 34.52
C ALA A 206 -15.89 -22.11 33.28
N LYS A 207 -15.53 -21.59 32.10
CA LYS A 207 -15.51 -22.31 30.83
C LYS A 207 -14.57 -21.60 29.84
N ASP A 208 -13.94 -22.38 28.97
CA ASP A 208 -13.23 -21.86 27.80
C ASP A 208 -14.15 -20.94 26.99
N GLN A 209 -13.59 -19.80 26.61
CA GLN A 209 -14.35 -18.78 25.90
C GLN A 209 -13.45 -18.05 24.90
N SER A 210 -14.09 -17.45 23.91
CA SER A 210 -13.43 -16.65 22.89
C SER A 210 -13.92 -15.21 23.01
N ASN A 211 -12.98 -14.29 23.24
CA ASN A 211 -13.28 -12.87 23.30
C ASN A 211 -12.85 -12.20 21.99
N VAL A 212 -13.51 -11.10 21.65
CA VAL A 212 -13.00 -10.21 20.61
C VAL A 212 -11.78 -9.48 21.16
N ALA A 213 -10.73 -9.33 20.36
CA ALA A 213 -9.58 -8.52 20.68
C ALA A 213 -9.36 -7.49 19.57
N TYR A 214 -8.94 -6.29 19.96
CA TYR A 214 -8.38 -5.35 19.01
C TYR A 214 -6.86 -5.50 19.02
N SER A 215 -6.26 -5.20 17.87
CA SER A 215 -4.85 -5.38 17.63
C SER A 215 -4.30 -4.11 17.01
N TYR A 216 -3.13 -3.67 17.46
CA TYR A 216 -2.48 -2.46 16.94
C TYR A 216 -0.97 -2.63 16.93
N GLY A 217 -0.29 -1.90 16.06
CA GLY A 217 1.17 -1.99 15.95
C GLY A 217 1.72 -1.36 14.68
N LEU A 218 2.85 -1.89 14.23
CA LEU A 218 3.53 -1.52 12.99
C LEU A 218 3.55 -2.70 12.02
N SER A 219 3.37 -2.42 10.73
CA SER A 219 3.43 -3.43 9.68
C SER A 219 4.28 -2.94 8.52
N ALA A 220 5.00 -3.88 7.91
CA ALA A 220 5.69 -3.71 6.65
C ALA A 220 5.05 -4.63 5.61
N VAL A 221 4.68 -4.09 4.46
CA VAL A 221 4.11 -4.83 3.34
C VAL A 221 5.11 -4.83 2.20
N LEU A 222 5.48 -6.01 1.71
CA LEU A 222 6.28 -6.21 0.51
C LEU A 222 5.36 -6.71 -0.59
N GLY A 223 5.20 -5.94 -1.66
CA GLY A 223 4.17 -6.24 -2.64
C GLY A 223 4.56 -6.06 -4.09
N ARG A 224 3.72 -6.68 -4.93
CA ARG A 224 3.68 -6.55 -6.38
C ARG A 224 2.27 -6.12 -6.80
N ASN A 225 2.16 -5.03 -7.54
CA ASN A 225 0.90 -4.41 -7.92
C ASN A 225 0.04 -4.10 -6.69
N ASN A 226 -1.08 -4.79 -6.51
CA ASN A 226 -2.01 -4.53 -5.41
C ASN A 226 -1.96 -5.60 -4.34
N PHE A 227 -1.10 -6.61 -4.47
CA PHE A 227 -0.99 -7.74 -3.56
C PHE A 227 0.41 -7.78 -2.93
N GLY A 228 0.49 -8.15 -1.65
CA GLY A 228 1.77 -8.27 -0.96
C GLY A 228 1.72 -9.16 0.26
N PHE A 229 2.91 -9.47 0.79
CA PHE A 229 3.10 -10.12 2.07
C PHE A 229 3.26 -9.07 3.16
N SER A 230 2.58 -9.25 4.28
CA SER A 230 2.69 -8.37 5.44
C SER A 230 3.50 -9.04 6.56
N LEU A 231 4.40 -8.25 7.16
CA LEU A 231 5.12 -8.56 8.38
C LEU A 231 4.68 -7.55 9.42
N SER A 232 4.12 -8.03 10.53
CA SER A 232 3.50 -7.19 11.54
C SER A 232 4.14 -7.42 12.89
N PHE A 233 4.37 -6.33 13.63
CA PHE A 233 4.72 -6.34 15.04
C PHE A 233 3.64 -5.56 15.79
N GLY A 234 2.95 -6.21 16.72
CA GLY A 234 1.80 -5.60 17.38
C GLY A 234 1.52 -6.10 18.78
N PHE A 235 0.44 -5.57 19.32
CA PHE A 235 -0.08 -5.85 20.65
C PHE A 235 -1.56 -6.19 20.52
N ASP A 236 -2.01 -7.20 21.25
CA ASP A 236 -3.43 -7.55 21.31
C ASP A 236 -4.03 -7.09 22.65
N ALA A 237 -5.27 -6.64 22.60
CA ALA A 237 -6.04 -6.27 23.78
C ALA A 237 -7.44 -6.88 23.69
N SER A 238 -7.69 -7.88 24.54
CA SER A 238 -8.97 -8.57 24.63
C SER A 238 -10.01 -7.66 25.27
N ILE A 239 -11.21 -7.66 24.70
CA ILE A 239 -12.39 -6.98 25.22
C ILE A 239 -13.44 -8.05 25.56
N GLY A 240 -13.91 -8.04 26.80
CA GLY A 240 -14.94 -8.98 27.26
C GLY A 240 -14.74 -9.41 28.70
N LYS A 241 -15.56 -10.37 29.12
CA LYS A 241 -15.46 -10.97 30.45
C LYS A 241 -14.11 -11.68 30.58
N ASN A 242 -13.46 -11.56 31.73
CA ASN A 242 -12.18 -12.20 32.05
C ASN A 242 -11.00 -11.81 31.14
N SER A 243 -11.07 -10.72 30.38
CA SER A 243 -9.96 -10.28 29.52
C SER A 243 -8.67 -9.99 30.30
N SER A 244 -8.78 -9.55 31.56
CA SER A 244 -7.66 -9.35 32.47
C SER A 244 -6.92 -10.63 32.84
N LEU A 245 -7.54 -11.80 32.67
CA LEU A 245 -6.91 -13.09 32.93
C LEU A 245 -6.07 -13.57 31.74
N TRP A 246 -6.24 -12.99 30.54
CA TRP A 246 -5.55 -13.45 29.35
C TRP A 246 -4.05 -13.13 29.42
N ILE A 247 -3.20 -14.15 29.31
CA ILE A 247 -1.74 -13.98 29.49
C ILE A 247 -1.09 -13.10 28.41
N TYR A 248 -1.75 -12.94 27.27
CA TYR A 248 -1.27 -12.13 26.14
C TYR A 248 -1.85 -10.71 26.10
N GLN A 249 -2.58 -10.30 27.13
CA GLN A 249 -3.12 -8.95 27.23
C GLN A 249 -1.99 -7.91 27.18
N HIS A 250 -2.03 -7.02 26.18
CA HIS A 250 -1.01 -6.01 25.89
C HIS A 250 0.41 -6.56 25.73
N LYS A 251 0.55 -7.85 25.35
CA LYS A 251 1.85 -8.45 25.06
C LYS A 251 2.19 -8.34 23.58
N PRO A 252 3.49 -8.19 23.24
CA PRO A 252 3.91 -8.10 21.85
C PRO A 252 3.73 -9.44 21.13
N TRP A 253 3.51 -9.37 19.83
CA TRP A 253 3.48 -10.51 18.93
C TRP A 253 4.07 -10.12 17.57
N PHE A 254 4.58 -11.13 16.86
CA PHE A 254 5.01 -11.01 15.47
C PHE A 254 4.04 -11.76 14.59
N GLY A 255 3.71 -11.24 13.41
CA GLY A 255 2.82 -11.94 12.52
C GLY A 255 3.16 -11.79 11.06
N ILE A 256 2.69 -12.76 10.30
CA ILE A 256 2.92 -12.88 8.87
C ILE A 256 1.55 -13.02 8.20
N GLY A 257 1.36 -12.31 7.11
CA GLY A 257 0.08 -12.23 6.44
C GLY A 257 0.17 -11.89 4.96
N VAL A 258 -1.00 -11.66 4.40
CA VAL A 258 -1.19 -11.14 3.05
C VAL A 258 -1.91 -9.81 3.13
N SER A 259 -1.61 -8.92 2.20
CA SER A 259 -2.19 -7.58 2.16
C SER A 259 -2.57 -7.18 0.74
N ALA A 260 -3.66 -6.42 0.65
CA ALA A 260 -4.14 -5.81 -0.57
C ALA A 260 -4.17 -4.28 -0.44
N GLY A 261 -3.56 -3.58 -1.40
CA GLY A 261 -3.55 -2.12 -1.45
C GLY A 261 -4.90 -1.57 -1.92
N LEU A 262 -5.48 -0.60 -1.18
CA LEU A 262 -6.79 -0.01 -1.44
C LEU A 262 -6.69 1.34 -2.20
N GLY A 263 -5.81 1.44 -3.19
CA GLY A 263 -5.64 2.72 -3.92
C GLY A 263 -4.46 2.82 -4.90
N MET A 264 -3.76 1.72 -5.18
CA MET A 264 -2.85 1.67 -6.32
C MET A 264 -3.63 1.06 -7.48
N PHE A 265 -3.93 1.81 -8.53
CA PHE A 265 -4.51 1.30 -9.77
C PHE A 265 -3.86 2.03 -10.93
#